data_AF-A0A973QXG4-F1
#
_entry.id   AF-A0A973QXG4-F1
#
_cell.length_a   1.000
_cell.length_b   1.000
_cell.length_c   1.000
_cell.angle_alpha   90.00
_cell.angle_beta   90.00
_cell.angle_gamma   90.00
#
_symmetry.space_group_name_H-M   'P 1'
#
loop_
_entity.id
_entity.type
_entity.pdbx_description
1 polymer ?
#
loop_
_entity_poly.entity_id
_entity_poly.type
_entity_poly.pdbx_seq_one_letter_code
_entity_poly.pdbx_strand_id
1 'polypeptide(L)' 'MTRDEAIGKARDAARQAATLAGHAESAAHHSDRQSKVPMYAAAGAVWADTARAYAALAAVLPEPATVDETPEV' A
#
# COMPACT_ATOMS: atom_id res chain seq x y z
N MET A 1 15.33 -6.53 -1.74
CA MET A 1 14.23 -5.61 -2.07
C MET A 1 14.83 -4.38 -2.71
N THR A 2 14.43 -4.06 -3.94
CA THR A 2 14.81 -2.81 -4.63
C THR A 2 13.86 -1.67 -4.28
N ARG A 3 14.25 -0.42 -4.61
CA ARG A 3 13.36 0.75 -4.45
C ARG A 3 12.02 0.55 -5.17
N ASP A 4 12.05 0.02 -6.39
CA ASP A 4 10.84 -0.23 -7.19
C ASP A 4 9.96 -1.32 -6.59
N GLU A 5 10.55 -2.40 -6.06
CA GLU A 5 9.80 -3.44 -5.36
C GLU A 5 9.13 -2.86 -4.10
N ALA A 6 9.80 -1.99 -3.36
CA ALA A 6 9.23 -1.31 -2.19
C ALA A 6 8.07 -0.38 -2.58
N ILE A 7 8.22 0.41 -3.66
CA ILE A 7 7.15 1.26 -4.22
C ILE A 7 5.96 0.40 -4.66
N GLY A 8 6.21 -0.72 -5.34
CA GLY A 8 5.18 -1.66 -5.76
C GLY A 8 4.37 -2.17 -4.57
N LYS A 9 5.06 -2.69 -3.55
CA LYS A 9 4.41 -3.18 -2.31
C LYS A 9 3.66 -2.07 -1.56
N ALA A 10 4.19 -0.86 -1.51
CA ALA A 10 3.50 0.29 -0.92
C ALA A 10 2.18 0.59 -1.64
N ARG A 11 2.19 0.57 -2.98
CA ARG A 11 0.99 0.78 -3.81
C ARG A 11 -0.03 -0.33 -3.62
N ASP A 12 0.39 -1.58 -3.59
CA ASP A 12 -0.52 -2.72 -3.40
C ASP A 12 -1.18 -2.68 -2.03
N ALA A 13 -0.41 -2.39 -0.97
CA ALA A 13 -0.94 -2.20 0.37
C ALA A 13 -1.93 -1.02 0.43
N ALA A 14 -1.61 0.10 -0.21
CA ALA A 14 -2.52 1.26 -0.27
C ALA A 14 -3.84 0.93 -0.97
N ARG A 15 -3.82 0.12 -2.04
CA ARG A 15 -5.05 -0.35 -2.71
C ARG A 15 -5.90 -1.22 -1.80
N GLN A 16 -5.28 -2.15 -1.05
CA GLN A 16 -6.02 -2.98 -0.09
C GLN A 16 -6.66 -2.14 1.03
N ALA A 17 -5.93 -1.15 1.54
CA ALA A 17 -6.48 -0.21 2.53
C ALA A 17 -7.70 0.54 1.99
N ALA A 18 -7.62 1.05 0.75
CA ALA A 18 -8.72 1.76 0.10
C ALA A 18 -9.96 0.87 -0.11
N THR A 19 -9.76 -0.37 -0.57
CA THR A 19 -10.85 -1.35 -0.73
C THR A 19 -11.56 -1.62 0.61
N LEU A 20 -10.80 -1.83 1.68
CA LEU A 20 -11.37 -2.08 3.00
C LEU A 20 -12.08 -0.86 3.57
N ALA A 21 -11.58 0.34 3.33
CA ALA A 21 -12.28 1.58 3.69
C ALA A 21 -13.63 1.69 2.97
N GLY A 22 -13.68 1.38 1.66
CA GLY A 22 -14.94 1.35 0.90
C GLY A 22 -15.92 0.28 1.39
N HIS A 23 -15.42 -0.88 1.85
CA HIS A 23 -16.26 -1.89 2.51
C HIS A 23 -16.78 -1.42 3.86
N ALA A 24 -15.97 -0.71 4.65
CA ALA A 24 -16.40 -0.15 5.93
C ALA A 24 -17.49 0.91 5.73
N GLU A 25 -17.31 1.83 4.78
CA GLU A 25 -18.32 2.82 4.39
C GLU A 25 -19.61 2.13 3.93
N SER A 26 -19.50 1.20 2.98
CA SER A 26 -20.65 0.45 2.48
C SER A 26 -21.39 -0.27 3.60
N ALA A 27 -20.67 -0.89 4.54
CA ALA A 27 -21.25 -1.59 5.68
C ALA A 27 -21.91 -0.64 6.68
N ALA A 28 -21.42 0.58 6.84
CA ALA A 28 -22.02 1.57 7.74
C ALA A 28 -23.44 2.00 7.28
N HIS A 29 -23.67 2.00 5.97
CA HIS A 29 -24.97 2.32 5.37
C HIS A 29 -25.99 1.16 5.38
N HIS A 30 -25.59 -0.04 5.80
CA HIS A 30 -26.46 -1.22 5.83
C HIS A 30 -26.60 -1.75 7.26
N SER A 31 -27.78 -1.65 7.85
CA SER A 31 -28.04 -2.00 9.26
C SER A 31 -27.67 -3.45 9.61
N ASP A 32 -27.79 -4.39 8.66
CA ASP A 32 -27.40 -5.80 8.82
C ASP A 32 -25.87 -6.01 8.81
N ARG A 33 -25.09 -5.03 8.34
CA ARG A 33 -23.64 -5.12 8.16
C ARG A 33 -22.84 -4.19 9.06
N GLN A 34 -23.49 -3.33 9.85
CA GLN A 34 -22.83 -2.38 10.73
C GLN A 34 -21.84 -3.05 11.69
N SER A 35 -22.12 -4.26 12.15
CA SER A 35 -21.22 -5.05 12.99
C SER A 35 -19.88 -5.39 12.33
N LYS A 36 -19.79 -5.32 10.99
CA LYS A 36 -18.56 -5.57 10.22
C LYS A 36 -17.70 -4.32 10.02
N VAL A 37 -18.24 -3.12 10.27
CA VAL A 37 -17.51 -1.85 10.10
C VAL A 37 -16.20 -1.84 10.88
N PRO A 38 -16.15 -2.22 12.17
CA PRO A 38 -14.89 -2.21 12.93
C PRO A 38 -13.86 -3.17 12.36
N MET A 39 -14.29 -4.33 11.85
CA MET A 39 -13.40 -5.32 11.24
C MET A 39 -12.75 -4.77 9.96
N TYR A 40 -13.54 -4.18 9.06
CA TYR A 40 -13.01 -3.58 7.83
C TYR A 40 -12.11 -2.37 8.12
N ALA A 41 -12.51 -1.51 9.06
CA ALA A 41 -11.71 -0.35 9.46
C ALA A 41 -10.36 -0.76 10.07
N ALA A 42 -10.34 -1.74 10.98
CA ALA A 42 -9.11 -2.24 11.58
C ALA A 42 -8.17 -2.87 10.53
N ALA A 43 -8.70 -3.71 9.64
CA ALA A 43 -7.90 -4.29 8.57
C ALA A 43 -7.37 -3.21 7.61
N GLY A 44 -8.18 -2.22 7.26
CA GLY A 44 -7.79 -1.10 6.41
C GLY A 44 -6.65 -0.27 7.01
N ALA A 45 -6.69 -0.03 8.33
CA ALA A 45 -5.64 0.67 9.05
C ALA A 45 -4.30 -0.09 9.00
N VAL A 46 -4.31 -1.41 9.21
CA VAL A 46 -3.11 -2.26 9.12
C VAL A 46 -2.47 -2.19 7.73
N TRP A 47 -3.29 -2.23 6.67
CA TRP A 47 -2.77 -2.08 5.30
C TRP A 47 -2.23 -0.69 5.02
N ALA A 48 -2.84 0.36 5.57
CA ALA A 48 -2.34 1.73 5.44
C ALA A 48 -0.98 1.92 6.15
N ASP A 49 -0.82 1.34 7.34
CA ASP A 49 0.45 1.33 8.08
C ASP A 49 1.53 0.56 7.30
N THR A 50 1.16 -0.58 6.73
CA THR A 50 2.04 -1.38 5.85
C THR A 50 2.48 -0.59 4.62
N ALA A 51 1.57 0.15 3.98
CA ALA A 51 1.88 1.01 2.86
C ALA A 51 2.87 2.12 3.25
N ARG A 52 2.67 2.76 4.41
CA ARG A 52 3.58 3.78 4.94
C ARG A 52 4.96 3.20 5.24
N ALA A 53 5.05 1.99 5.79
CA ALA A 53 6.32 1.32 6.04
C ALA A 53 7.09 1.05 4.73
N TYR A 54 6.44 0.51 3.70
CA TYR A 54 7.08 0.29 2.40
C TYR A 54 7.47 1.59 1.70
N ALA A 55 6.65 2.64 1.81
CA ALA A 55 6.98 3.96 1.28
C ALA A 55 8.22 4.56 1.97
N ALA A 56 8.33 4.43 3.29
CA ALA A 56 9.51 4.85 4.05
C ALA A 56 10.76 4.05 3.64
N LEU A 57 10.63 2.74 3.43
CA LEU A 57 11.72 1.91 2.93
C LEU A 57 12.16 2.33 1.52
N ALA A 58 11.20 2.59 0.61
CA ALA A 58 11.50 3.09 -0.73
C ALA A 58 12.25 4.43 -0.72
N ALA A 59 11.98 5.29 0.26
CA ALA A 59 12.64 6.60 0.37
C ALA A 59 14.13 6.52 0.76
N VAL A 60 14.55 5.42 1.41
CA VAL A 60 15.95 5.23 1.84
C VAL A 60 16.74 4.26 0.96
N LEU A 61 16.07 3.56 0.04
CA LEU A 61 16.73 2.65 -0.90
C LEU A 61 17.35 3.44 -2.07
N PRO A 62 18.56 3.07 -2.53
CA PRO A 62 19.17 3.67 -3.71
C PRO A 62 18.33 3.40 -4.95
N GLU A 63 18.35 4.34 -5.90
CA GLU A 63 17.78 4.08 -7.22
C GLU A 63 18.54 2.94 -7.90
N PRO A 64 17.85 2.07 -8.64
CA PRO A 64 18.55 1.09 -9.45
C PRO A 64 19.49 1.84 -10.38
N ALA A 65 20.79 1.51 -10.33
CA ALA A 65 21.75 2.07 -11.25
C ALA A 65 21.28 1.74 -12.66
N THR A 66 20.83 2.75 -13.40
CA THR A 66 20.73 2.66 -14.85
C THR A 66 22.14 2.40 -15.31
N VAL A 67 22.43 1.16 -15.69
CA VAL A 67 23.71 0.82 -16.30
C VAL A 67 23.71 1.59 -17.61
N ASP A 68 24.31 2.77 -17.58
CA ASP A 68 24.56 3.57 -18.76
C ASP A 68 25.64 2.80 -19.51
N GLU A 69 25.22 1.84 -20.34
CA GLU A 69 26.06 1.23 -21.35
C GLU A 69 26.37 2.33 -22.36
N THR A 70 27.31 3.22 -22.00
CA THR A 70 27.96 4.08 -22.98
C THR A 70 28.84 3.14 -23.82
N PRO A 71 28.52 2.89 -25.11
CA PRO A 71 29.44 2.16 -25.95
C PRO A 71 30.72 2.99 -26.07
N GLU A 72 31.80 2.48 -25.50
CA GLU A 72 33.14 3.03 -25.69
C GLU A 72 33.46 2.96 -27.20
N VAL A 73 33.87 4.12 -27.72
CA VAL A 73 34.12 4.49 -29.13
C VAL A 73 34.84 3.48 -30.02
#